data_AF-A0A923LDJ1-F1
#
_entry.id   AF-A0A923LDJ1-F1
#
_cell.length_a   1.000
_cell.length_b   1.000
_cell.length_c   1.000
_cell.angle_alpha   90.00
_cell.angle_beta   90.00
_cell.angle_gamma   90.00
#
_symmetry.space_group_name_H-M   'P 1'
#
loop_
_entity.id
_entity.type
_entity.pdbx_description
1 polymer ?
#
loop_
_entity_poly.entity_id
_entity_poly.type
_entity_poly.pdbx_seq_one_letter_code
_entity_poly.pdbx_strand_id
1 'polypeptide(L)' 'MYKIGICDDDKILCPVLEERIYGLSKELGMKVEIEVWYPGESIQNDLNFKKEILFLGFR' A
#
# COMPACT_ATOMS: atom_id res chain seq x y z
N MET A 1 -5.44 -3.09 -13.23
CA MET A 1 -5.37 -2.14 -12.10
C MET A 1 -4.68 -2.90 -11.00
N TYR A 2 -3.50 -2.47 -10.56
CA TYR A 2 -2.78 -3.14 -9.49
C TYR A 2 -3.32 -2.67 -8.15
N LYS A 3 -3.66 -3.61 -7.26
CA LYS A 3 -4.06 -3.34 -5.89
C LYS A 3 -2.84 -3.51 -5.01
N ILE A 4 -2.42 -2.40 -4.42
CA ILE A 4 -1.22 -2.32 -3.61
C ILE A 4 -1.67 -2.07 -2.17
N GLY A 5 -1.14 -2.87 -1.25
CA GLY A 5 -1.28 -2.65 0.18
C GLY A 5 -0.02 -2.03 0.76
N ILE A 6 -0.18 -1.10 1.70
CA ILE A 6 0.91 -0.60 2.55
C ILE A 6 0.47 -0.87 3.99
N CYS A 7 1.27 -1.61 4.75
CA CYS A 7 1.07 -1.71 6.19
C CYS A 7 2.33 -1.33 6.95
N ASP A 8 2.26 -0.20 7.64
CA ASP A 8 3.33 0.33 8.49
C ASP A 8 2.73 1.32 9.50
N ASP A 9 3.21 1.32 10.74
CA ASP A 9 2.73 2.22 11.80
C ASP A 9 3.31 3.65 11.67
N ASP A 10 4.28 3.84 10.77
CA ASP A 10 4.89 5.13 10.48
C ASP A 10 4.01 6.01 9.58
N LYS A 11 3.45 7.05 10.22
CA LYS A 11 2.55 8.03 9.59
C LYS A 11 3.22 8.99 8.61
N ILE A 12 4.56 9.00 8.55
CA ILE A 12 5.32 9.80 7.60
C ILE A 12 5.68 8.93 6.39
N LEU A 13 6.09 7.68 6.61
CA LEU A 13 6.49 6.77 5.54
C LEU A 13 5.33 6.40 4.61
N CYS A 14 4.15 6.08 5.15
CA CYS A 14 3.01 5.64 4.35
C CYS A 14 2.60 6.65 3.26
N PRO A 15 2.36 7.94 3.56
CA PRO A 15 2.04 8.94 2.53
C PRO A 15 3.16 9.13 1.49
N VAL A 16 4.43 9.04 1.90
CA VAL A 16 5.58 9.16 0.98
C VAL A 16 5.61 7.98 0.00
N LEU A 17 5.34 6.76 0.48
CA LEU A 17 5.23 5.58 -0.38
C LEU A 17 4.05 5.70 -1.35
N GLU A 18 2.89 6.13 -0.88
CA GLU A 18 1.73 6.36 -1.75
C GLU A 18 2.06 7.34 -2.88
N GLU A 19 2.64 8.50 -2.56
CA GLU A 19 3.03 9.52 -3.55
C GLU A 19 3.99 8.94 -4.59
N ARG A 20 5.00 8.20 -4.15
CA ARG A 20 6.00 7.58 -5.03
C ARG A 20 5.37 6.53 -5.95
N ILE A 21 4.50 5.68 -5.42
CA ILE A 21 3.79 4.66 -6.20
C ILE A 21 2.87 5.33 -7.23
N TYR A 22 2.13 6.38 -6.84
CA TYR A 22 1.31 7.14 -7.80
C TYR A 22 2.16 7.78 -8.90
N GLY A 23 3.30 8.38 -8.55
CA GLY A 23 4.25 8.94 -9.53
C GLY A 23 4.70 7.92 -10.55
N LEU A 24 5.21 6.77 -10.09
CA LEU A 24 5.63 5.67 -10.96
C LEU A 24 4.48 5.11 -11.80
N SER A 25 3.28 4.97 -11.22
CA SER A 25 2.11 4.47 -11.94
C SER A 25 1.75 5.37 -13.12
N LYS A 26 1.86 6.69 -12.94
CA LYS A 26 1.61 7.68 -13.99
C LYS A 26 2.66 7.61 -15.09
N GLU A 27 3.94 7.51 -14.73
CA GLU A 27 5.06 7.38 -15.69
C GLU A 27 4.93 6.11 -16.55
N LEU A 28 4.48 5.01 -15.94
CA LEU A 28 4.32 3.72 -16.60
C LEU A 28 2.95 3.54 -17.29
N GLY A 29 2.04 4.52 -17.18
CA GLY A 29 0.68 4.43 -17.73
C GLY A 29 -0.19 3.35 -17.07
N MET A 30 0.14 2.96 -15.83
CA MET A 30 -0.55 1.93 -15.07
C MET A 30 -1.61 2.53 -14.15
N LYS A 31 -2.74 1.83 -14.00
CA LYS A 31 -3.74 2.17 -12.97
C LYS A 31 -3.42 1.42 -11.69
N VAL A 32 -3.36 2.12 -10.57
CA VAL A 32 -3.12 1.58 -9.23
C VAL A 32 -4.24 1.98 -8.28
N GLU A 33 -4.52 1.12 -7.31
CA GLU A 33 -5.38 1.35 -6.16
C GLU A 33 -4.56 1.03 -4.91
N ILE A 34 -4.41 1.99 -4.01
CA ILE A 34 -3.60 1.84 -2.81
C ILE A 34 -4.50 1.84 -1.58
N GLU A 35 -4.23 0.93 -0.65
CA GLU A 35 -4.87 0.86 0.65
C GLU A 35 -3.81 0.80 1.75
N VAL A 36 -4.03 1.56 2.82
CA VAL A 36 -3.06 1.74 3.90
C VAL A 36 -3.65 1.26 5.22
N TRP A 37 -2.87 0.45 5.92
CA TRP A 37 -3.14 0.02 7.29
C TRP A 37 -2.00 0.48 8.20
N TYR A 38 -2.33 1.07 9.35
CA TYR A 38 -1.31 1.47 10.33
C TYR A 38 -1.06 0.36 11.36
N PRO A 39 -2.09 -0.20 12.02
CA PRO A 39 -1.92 -1.39 12.85
C PRO A 39 -1.90 -2.65 11.98
N GLY A 40 -0.94 -3.54 12.21
CA GLY A 40 -0.83 -4.81 11.47
C GLY A 40 -2.05 -5.73 11.63
N GLU A 41 -2.75 -5.64 12.77
CA GLU A 41 -4.00 -6.35 13.03
C GLU A 41 -5.11 -5.94 12.06
N SER A 42 -5.04 -4.72 11.52
CA SER A 42 -6.03 -4.23 10.57
C SER A 42 -5.98 -4.98 9.23
N ILE A 43 -4.80 -5.49 8.84
CA ILE A 43 -4.67 -6.32 7.63
C ILE A 43 -5.51 -7.59 7.77
N GLN A 44 -5.55 -8.20 8.95
CA GLN A 44 -6.17 -9.51 9.15
C GLN A 44 -7.67 -9.52 8.81
N ASN A 45 -8.33 -8.38 9.03
CA ASN A 45 -9.74 -8.19 8.70
C ASN A 45 -9.97 -8.10 7.17
N ASP A 46 -8.93 -7.71 6.42
CA ASP A 46 -8.97 -7.47 4.98
C ASP A 46 -8.18 -8.51 4.16
N LEU A 47 -7.62 -9.56 4.79
CA LEU A 47 -6.90 -10.65 4.10
C LEU A 47 -7.74 -11.45 3.09
N ASN A 48 -9.07 -11.27 3.09
CA ASN A 48 -9.94 -11.79 2.04
C ASN A 48 -9.85 -11.01 0.71
N PHE A 49 -9.16 -9.86 0.69
CA PHE A 49 -8.87 -9.10 -0.54
C PHE A 49 -7.52 -9.50 -1.13
N LYS A 50 -7.53 -9.97 -2.38
CA LYS A 50 -6.30 -10.23 -3.16
C LYS A 50 -5.60 -8.90 -3.48
N LYS A 51 -4.56 -8.55 -2.72
CA LYS A 51 -3.54 -7.57 -3.13
C LYS A 51 -2.49 -8.27 -3.99
N GLU A 52 -2.08 -7.65 -5.09
CA GLU A 52 -0.99 -8.17 -5.92
C GLU A 52 0.39 -7.83 -5.33
N ILE A 53 0.50 -6.71 -4.62
CA ILE A 53 1.74 -6.25 -3.97
C ILE A 53 1.39 -5.74 -2.57
N LEU A 54 2.18 -6.15 -1.57
CA LEU A 54 2.04 -5.71 -0.18
C LEU A 54 3.39 -5.26 0.36
N PHE A 55 3.48 -3.99 0.77
CA PHE A 55 4.61 -3.46 1.51
C PHE A 55 4.35 -3.65 3.01
N LEU A 56 5.27 -4.31 3.70
CA LEU A 56 5.19 -4.58 5.14
C LEU A 56 6.37 -3.95 5.86
N GLY A 57 6.08 -3.08 6.83
CA GLY A 57 7.03 -2.59 7.81
C GLY A 57 7.32 -3.65 8.86
N PHE A 58 8.59 -3.86 9.18
CA PHE A 58 9.03 -4.68 10.31
C PHE A 58 9.81 -3.80 11.28
N ARG A 59 9.35 -3.72 12.52
CA ARG A 59 10.07 -3.14 13.65
C ARG A 59 10.45 -4.25 14.63
#